data_AF-A0A934AAP6-F1
#
_entry.id   AF-A0A934AAP6-F1
#
_cell.length_a   1.000
_cell.length_b   1.000
_cell.length_c   1.000
_cell.angle_alpha   90.00
_cell.angle_beta   90.00
_cell.angle_gamma   90.00
#
_symmetry.space_group_name_H-M   'P 1'
#
loop_
_entity.id
_entity.type
_entity.pdbx_description
1 polymer ?
#
loop_
_entity_poly.entity_id
_entity_poly.type
_entity_poly.pdbx_seq_one_letter_code
_entity_poly.pdbx_strand_id
1 'polypeptide(L)'
;MSYGASVVCHHWKACNGQGNKKVFWRQKVKKATCLDKDEMELAKSLENEEWVSDLTEKERKQYEDFAHYSLNKQKRINIRLSERDLKKIRAKAIEEGIPYQSLISMLIHKYSEGKVSINR
;
A
#
# COMPACT_ATOMS: atom_id res chain seq x y z
N MET A 1 22.94 18.14 -52.81
CA MET A 1 21.82 18.65 -51.99
C MET A 1 21.80 17.78 -50.74
N SER A 2 22.60 17.98 -49.68
CA SER A 2 22.88 19.21 -48.92
C SER A 2 21.57 19.89 -48.50
N TYR A 3 21.17 20.09 -47.24
CA TYR A 3 21.74 20.00 -45.88
C TYR A 3 20.55 19.63 -44.94
N GLY A 4 20.66 18.99 -43.78
CA GLY A 4 21.60 19.20 -42.70
C GLY A 4 21.00 20.18 -41.68
N ALA A 5 20.50 19.68 -40.56
CA ALA A 5 20.58 20.29 -39.22
C ALA A 5 19.79 19.45 -38.20
N SER A 6 20.15 19.29 -36.94
CA SER A 6 21.42 19.41 -36.22
C SER A 6 21.04 19.21 -34.75
N VAL A 7 21.80 18.38 -34.02
CA VAL A 7 22.12 18.46 -32.56
C VAL A 7 20.91 18.51 -31.59
N VAL A 8 20.81 17.69 -30.54
CA VAL A 8 21.87 17.39 -29.57
C VAL A 8 21.66 16.02 -28.93
N CYS A 9 22.52 15.08 -29.30
CA CYS A 9 22.87 13.94 -28.48
C CYS A 9 23.90 14.44 -27.45
N HIS A 10 23.47 14.73 -26.23
CA HIS A 10 24.42 14.99 -25.14
C HIS A 10 25.08 13.68 -24.73
N HIS A 11 26.18 13.41 -25.43
CA HIS A 11 27.45 12.94 -24.90
C HIS A 11 27.44 12.57 -23.40
N TRP A 12 27.53 11.28 -23.10
CA TRP A 12 28.15 10.86 -21.84
C TRP A 12 29.29 9.89 -22.16
N LYS A 13 30.48 10.48 -22.32
CA LYS A 13 31.76 9.77 -22.32
C LYS A 13 31.97 9.17 -20.93
N ALA A 14 32.45 7.93 -20.94
CA ALA A 14 32.92 7.23 -19.76
C ALA A 14 34.05 8.00 -19.06
N CYS A 15 33.85 8.33 -17.78
CA CYS A 15 34.92 8.47 -16.81
C CYS A 15 34.83 7.26 -15.87
N ASN A 16 35.77 6.33 -16.02
CA ASN A 16 36.09 5.36 -14.97
C ASN A 16 36.74 6.12 -13.81
N GLY A 17 36.14 6.03 -12.63
CA GLY A 17 36.65 6.70 -11.45
C GLY A 17 35.85 6.34 -10.21
N GLN A 18 36.24 5.22 -9.61
CA GLN A 18 36.07 4.89 -8.19
C GLN A 18 34.65 4.67 -7.66
N GLY A 19 34.53 3.64 -6.83
CA GLY A 19 33.28 3.01 -6.49
C GLY A 19 32.27 3.92 -5.80
N ASN A 20 31.00 3.65 -6.05
CA ASN A 20 30.11 3.42 -4.94
C ASN A 20 29.01 2.46 -5.38
N LYS A 21 28.76 1.48 -4.54
CA LYS A 21 27.86 0.36 -4.75
C LYS A 21 26.48 0.91 -5.09
N LYS A 22 25.81 0.33 -6.10
CA LYS A 22 24.39 0.55 -6.39
C LYS A 22 23.63 0.62 -5.06
N VAL A 23 23.22 1.82 -4.67
CA VAL A 23 22.31 2.06 -3.55
C VAL A 23 20.93 1.57 -3.99
N PHE A 24 20.77 0.26 -3.92
CA PHE A 24 19.48 -0.37 -3.76
C PHE A 24 18.98 0.13 -2.41
N TRP A 25 17.94 0.96 -2.42
CA TRP A 25 17.24 1.37 -1.21
C TRP A 25 16.57 0.15 -0.59
N ARG A 26 17.35 -0.74 0.04
CA ARG A 26 16.87 -1.53 1.15
C ARG A 26 16.79 -0.55 2.30
N GLN A 27 15.63 0.08 2.47
CA GLN A 27 15.31 0.74 3.72
C GLN A 27 15.48 -0.31 4.81
N LYS A 28 16.66 -0.34 5.45
CA LYS A 28 16.82 -0.92 6.77
C LYS A 28 16.04 0.01 7.69
N VAL A 29 14.76 -0.27 7.86
CA VAL A 29 13.99 0.24 8.97
C VAL A 29 14.79 -0.19 10.21
N LYS A 30 15.43 0.77 10.89
CA LYS A 30 15.97 0.51 12.23
C LYS A 30 14.75 0.14 13.07
N LYS A 31 14.60 -1.14 13.43
CA LYS A 31 13.67 -1.54 14.50
C LYS A 31 14.19 -0.91 15.78
N ALA A 32 13.73 0.30 16.07
CA ALA A 32 13.76 0.82 17.42
C ALA A 32 12.59 0.14 18.14
N THR A 33 12.84 -1.02 18.75
CA THR A 33 11.89 -1.65 19.66
C THR A 33 11.90 -0.86 20.96
N CYS A 34 11.19 0.27 20.98
CA CYS A 34 10.61 0.77 22.23
C CYS A 34 9.27 0.05 22.42
N LEU A 35 9.34 -1.27 22.61
CA LEU A 35 8.18 -2.03 23.02
C LEU A 35 7.94 -1.66 24.48
N ASP A 36 6.72 -1.23 24.79
CA ASP A 36 6.35 -1.08 26.19
C ASP A 36 6.43 -2.43 26.90
N LYS A 37 6.49 -2.43 28.24
CA LYS A 37 6.67 -3.66 29.03
C LYS A 37 5.63 -4.73 28.67
N ASP A 38 4.39 -4.32 28.43
CA ASP A 38 3.27 -5.19 28.04
C ASP A 38 3.48 -5.79 26.64
N GLU A 39 3.96 -5.01 25.68
CA GLU A 39 4.23 -5.49 24.31
C GLU A 39 5.41 -6.47 24.27
N MET A 40 6.41 -6.23 25.12
CA MET A 40 7.57 -7.13 25.27
C MET A 40 7.19 -8.43 25.98
N GLU A 41 6.30 -8.38 26.97
CA GLU A 41 5.77 -9.56 27.65
C GLU A 41 4.91 -10.41 26.71
N LEU A 42 4.06 -9.77 25.90
CA LEU A 42 3.27 -10.44 24.86
C LEU A 42 4.16 -11.11 23.80
N ALA A 43 5.24 -10.44 23.38
CA ALA A 43 6.19 -11.02 22.43
C ALA A 43 6.89 -12.26 23.00
N LYS A 44 7.23 -12.25 24.29
CA LYS A 44 7.86 -13.40 24.97
C LYS A 44 6.88 -14.56 25.17
N SER A 45 5.63 -14.29 25.56
CA SER A 45 4.62 -15.36 25.72
C SER A 45 4.26 -16.02 24.39
N LEU A 46 4.33 -15.28 23.27
CA LEU A 46 4.24 -15.84 21.92
C LEU A 46 5.41 -16.78 21.59
N GLU A 47 6.64 -16.40 21.94
CA GLU A 47 7.84 -17.25 21.71
C GLU A 47 7.86 -18.50 22.61
N ASN A 48 7.23 -18.44 23.79
CA ASN A 48 7.15 -19.55 24.74
C ASN A 48 6.03 -20.58 24.40
N GLU A 49 5.30 -20.41 23.30
CA GLU A 49 4.20 -21.30 22.85
C GLU A 49 3.08 -21.50 23.91
N GLU A 50 2.90 -20.55 24.84
CA GLU A 50 1.93 -20.63 25.94
C GLU A 50 0.47 -20.50 25.48
N TRP A 51 0.24 -20.10 24.22
CA TRP A 51 -1.07 -19.84 23.65
C TRP A 51 -1.66 -21.10 23.00
N VAL A 52 -2.55 -21.78 23.71
CA VAL A 52 -3.36 -22.86 23.15
C VAL A 52 -4.69 -22.30 22.65
N SER A 53 -5.08 -22.61 21.41
CA SER A 53 -6.36 -22.16 20.88
C SER A 53 -7.51 -22.87 21.60
N ASP A 54 -8.36 -22.12 22.30
CA ASP A 54 -9.59 -22.63 22.92
C ASP A 54 -10.71 -22.96 21.89
N LEU A 55 -10.43 -22.73 20.60
CA LEU A 55 -11.39 -22.94 19.51
C LEU A 55 -11.57 -24.42 19.19
N THR A 56 -12.81 -24.83 18.92
CA THR A 56 -13.07 -26.17 18.40
C THR A 56 -12.55 -26.31 16.97
N GLU A 57 -12.20 -27.53 16.56
CA GLU A 57 -11.71 -27.85 15.20
C GLU A 57 -12.63 -27.30 14.09
N LYS A 58 -13.95 -27.27 14.36
CA LYS A 58 -14.96 -26.76 13.44
C LYS A 58 -14.91 -25.23 13.31
N GLU A 59 -14.74 -24.50 14.41
CA GLU A 59 -14.61 -23.04 14.42
C GLU A 59 -13.31 -22.61 13.77
N ARG A 60 -12.20 -23.31 14.06
CA ARG A 60 -10.90 -23.07 13.43
C ARG A 60 -11.00 -23.14 11.91
N LYS A 61 -11.61 -24.21 11.40
CA LYS A 61 -11.83 -24.39 9.96
C LYS A 61 -12.72 -23.30 9.35
N GLN A 62 -13.77 -22.88 10.07
CA GLN A 62 -14.62 -21.78 9.61
C GLN A 62 -13.84 -20.47 9.49
N TYR A 63 -13.06 -20.10 10.50
CA TYR A 63 -12.24 -18.89 10.45
C TYR A 63 -11.18 -18.93 9.35
N GLU A 64 -10.57 -20.09 9.16
CA GLU A 64 -9.64 -20.34 8.05
C GLU A 64 -10.33 -20.14 6.70
N ASP A 65 -11.51 -20.73 6.50
CA ASP A 65 -12.32 -20.57 5.28
C ASP A 65 -12.73 -19.09 5.05
N PHE A 66 -13.13 -18.37 6.10
CA PHE A 66 -13.46 -16.95 6.02
C PHE A 66 -12.24 -16.08 5.66
N ALA A 67 -11.07 -16.38 6.24
CA ALA A 67 -9.83 -15.67 5.93
C ALA A 67 -9.43 -15.92 4.46
N HIS A 68 -9.45 -17.17 4.01
CA HIS A 68 -9.16 -17.53 2.62
C HIS A 68 -10.13 -16.87 1.63
N TYR A 69 -11.43 -16.86 1.95
CA TYR A 69 -12.44 -16.25 1.10
C TYR A 69 -12.27 -14.73 1.00
N SER A 70 -11.93 -14.07 2.11
CA SER A 70 -11.74 -12.61 2.16
C SER A 70 -10.54 -12.16 1.35
N LEU A 71 -9.45 -12.93 1.36
CA LEU A 71 -8.24 -12.63 0.59
C LEU A 71 -8.47 -12.77 -0.93
N ASN A 72 -9.28 -13.74 -1.35
CA ASN A 72 -9.46 -14.10 -2.76
C ASN A 72 -10.48 -13.24 -3.53
N LYS A 73 -11.18 -12.31 -2.87
CA LYS A 73 -12.31 -11.56 -3.47
C LYS A 73 -11.95 -10.26 -4.19
N GLN A 74 -10.67 -9.86 -4.21
CA GLN A 74 -10.28 -8.58 -4.81
C GLN A 74 -10.37 -8.63 -6.34
N LYS A 75 -11.21 -7.76 -6.92
CA LYS A 75 -11.31 -7.57 -8.38
C LYS A 75 -10.68 -6.24 -8.78
N ARG A 76 -9.97 -6.22 -9.91
CA ARG A 76 -9.39 -4.99 -10.46
C ARG A 76 -10.43 -4.25 -11.32
N ILE A 77 -10.52 -2.94 -11.14
CA ILE A 77 -11.33 -2.04 -11.97
C ILE A 77 -10.46 -0.88 -12.46
N ASN A 78 -10.67 -0.44 -13.71
CA ASN A 78 -10.02 0.76 -14.26
C ASN A 78 -11.08 1.87 -14.38
N ILE A 79 -10.81 3.03 -13.80
CA ILE A 79 -11.71 4.19 -13.83
C ILE A 79 -10.98 5.34 -14.52
N ARG A 80 -11.59 5.91 -15.56
CA ARG A 80 -11.12 7.14 -16.19
C ARG A 80 -11.67 8.33 -15.42
N LEU A 81 -10.81 9.25 -15.00
CA LEU A 81 -11.17 10.47 -14.29
C LEU A 81 -10.61 11.69 -15.04
N SER A 82 -11.33 12.81 -14.97
CA SER A 82 -10.79 14.08 -15.45
C SER A 82 -9.66 14.55 -14.52
N GLU A 83 -8.71 15.32 -15.04
CA GLU A 83 -7.63 15.89 -14.22
C GLU A 83 -8.18 16.80 -13.11
N ARG A 84 -9.25 17.54 -13.42
CA ARG A 84 -9.94 18.44 -12.48
C ARG A 84 -10.49 17.66 -11.28
N ASP A 85 -11.12 16.51 -11.53
CA ASP A 85 -11.71 15.69 -10.47
C ASP A 85 -10.63 15.00 -9.64
N LEU A 86 -9.57 14.51 -10.28
CA LEU A 86 -8.44 13.91 -9.58
C LEU A 86 -7.77 14.90 -8.62
N LYS A 87 -7.61 16.17 -9.02
CA LYS A 87 -7.09 17.23 -8.13
C LYS A 87 -8.00 17.48 -6.93
N LYS A 88 -9.32 17.56 -7.14
CA LYS A 88 -10.30 17.76 -6.05
C LYS A 88 -10.30 16.59 -5.07
N ILE A 89 -10.26 15.36 -5.55
CA ILE A 89 -10.23 14.16 -4.71
C ILE A 89 -8.94 14.15 -3.89
N ARG A 90 -7.80 14.50 -4.49
CA ARG A 90 -6.52 14.58 -3.78
C ARG A 90 -6.54 15.65 -2.68
N ALA A 91 -7.11 16.81 -2.95
CA ALA A 91 -7.26 17.86 -1.94
C ALA A 91 -8.08 17.38 -0.74
N LYS A 92 -9.26 16.78 -0.99
CA LYS A 92 -10.09 16.20 0.07
C LYS A 92 -9.39 15.08 0.84
N ALA A 93 -8.59 14.26 0.16
CA ALA A 93 -7.84 13.20 0.83
C ALA A 93 -6.78 13.75 1.79
N ILE A 94 -6.12 14.86 1.43
CA ILE A 94 -5.15 15.55 2.28
C ILE A 94 -5.85 16.18 3.49
N GLU A 95 -7.01 16.80 3.30
CA GLU A 95 -7.83 17.37 4.38
C GLU A 95 -8.22 16.30 5.42
N GLU A 96 -8.58 15.11 4.96
CA GLU A 96 -8.93 13.95 5.80
C GLU A 96 -7.70 13.17 6.32
N GLY A 97 -6.48 13.54 5.89
CA GLY A 97 -5.25 12.86 6.30
C GLY A 97 -5.09 11.43 5.77
N ILE A 98 -5.82 11.05 4.72
CA ILE A 98 -5.81 9.69 4.14
C ILE A 98 -5.29 9.67 2.70
N PRO A 99 -4.75 8.54 2.22
CA PRO A 99 -4.42 8.39 0.80
C PRO A 99 -5.65 8.53 -0.09
N TYR A 100 -5.51 9.18 -1.24
CA TYR A 100 -6.62 9.38 -2.18
C TYR A 100 -7.22 8.05 -2.68
N GLN A 101 -6.40 6.99 -2.80
CA GLN A 101 -6.90 5.66 -3.15
C GLN A 101 -7.84 5.10 -2.08
N SER A 102 -7.48 5.27 -0.80
CA SER A 102 -8.29 4.85 0.34
C SER A 102 -9.60 5.64 0.42
N LEU A 103 -9.55 6.95 0.16
CA LEU A 103 -10.75 7.78 0.06
C LEU A 103 -11.70 7.28 -1.03
N ILE A 104 -11.18 6.99 -2.22
CA ILE A 104 -11.97 6.45 -3.34
C ILE A 104 -12.58 5.09 -2.97
N SER A 105 -11.80 4.19 -2.36
CA SER A 105 -12.28 2.89 -1.90
C SER A 105 -13.42 3.03 -0.89
N MET A 106 -13.25 3.90 0.10
CA MET A 106 -14.26 4.18 1.11
C MET A 106 -15.55 4.75 0.51
N LEU A 107 -15.45 5.63 -0.49
CA LEU A 107 -16.62 6.16 -1.20
C LEU A 107 -17.38 5.05 -1.93
N ILE A 108 -16.66 4.14 -2.61
CA ILE A 108 -17.26 2.99 -3.29
C ILE A 108 -18.00 2.09 -2.28
N HIS A 109 -17.37 1.78 -1.14
CA HIS A 109 -18.01 0.99 -0.08
C HIS A 109 -19.26 1.66 0.48
N LYS A 110 -19.18 2.95 0.85
CA LYS A 110 -20.33 3.69 1.39
C LYS A 110 -21.48 3.79 0.39
N TYR A 111 -21.16 3.93 -0.90
CA TYR A 111 -22.17 3.91 -1.96
C TYR A 111 -22.82 2.53 -2.12
N SER A 112 -22.03 1.45 -2.09
CA SER A 112 -22.54 0.08 -2.17
C SER A 112 -23.42 -0.32 -0.99
N GLU A 113 -23.19 0.26 0.19
CA GLU A 113 -23.99 0.05 1.40
C GLU A 113 -25.26 0.92 1.44
N GLY A 114 -25.49 1.77 0.42
CA GLY A 114 -26.66 2.66 0.36
C GLY A 114 -26.58 3.87 1.29
N LYS A 115 -25.43 4.13 1.93
CA LYS A 115 -25.22 5.28 2.83
C LYS A 115 -25.05 6.61 2.09
N VAL A 116 -24.79 6.56 0.79
CA VAL A 116 -24.65 7.73 -0.09
C VAL A 116 -25.66 7.61 -1.22
N SER A 117 -26.61 8.54 -1.30
CA SER A 117 -27.53 8.66 -2.43
C SER A 117 -26.92 9.58 -3.49
N ILE A 118 -26.88 9.11 -4.73
CA ILE A 118 -26.65 9.98 -5.88
C ILE A 118 -28.03 10.37 -6.38
N ASN A 119 -28.47 11.60 -6.08
CA ASN A 119 -29.64 12.16 -6.74
C ASN A 119 -29.28 12.47 -8.18
N ARG A 120 -30.08 11.95 -9.11
CA ARG A 120 -29.96 12.17 -10.55
C ARG A 120 -30.75 13.41 -10.96
#